data_AF-A0A2R6NIV2-F1
#
_entry.id   AF-A0A2R6NIV2-F1
#
_cell.length_a   1.000
_cell.length_b   1.000
_cell.length_c   1.000
_cell.angle_alpha   90.00
_cell.angle_beta   90.00
_cell.angle_gamma   90.00
#
_symmetry.space_group_name_H-M   'P 1'
#
loop_
_entity.id
_entity.type
_entity.pdbx_description
1 polymer ?
#
loop_
_entity_poly.entity_id
_entity_poly.type
_entity_poly.pdbx_seq_one_letter_code
_entity_poly.pdbx_strand_id
1 'polypeptide(L)'
;MIQPWPLLLIPLLAVLRTATGASVPISIDVIPGTTSSSPSVAQFSSLSSGFDAPKVKSLNSTSFDWWYFDVVSSDLDYSLVVVFFTADATGLWTGTTDVGTADYVAISVTSTDGALFNVGVLAEELIVVTIGDGSSGILDGTLTGWTGSPDMSQYEILVDDPVSGLQGTVSFQSIAPAHFPCAPATAPAGQPLNLGDNFELGWLNAVPDANAVVDFDFNGTKVQFSGSGYHDKNWGAKPMYTAVKAWYWGHARFGPYSLVWFDFVAPDGTEQASNYLARDGEIMTSTCSGLSVRAIPESIIFPPTPASDPPQGFTITADIEGEGVLEVQVTHKQEITQETGTSLRWIGSVTGKLGNGTVYEGTALYEQFTFAT
;
A
#
# COMPACT_ATOMS: atom_id res chain seq x y z
N MET A 1 -33.65 -21.53 -12.18
CA MET A 1 -32.50 -21.12 -11.35
C MET A 1 -31.55 -20.40 -12.26
N ILE A 2 -31.56 -19.07 -12.20
CA ILE A 2 -30.75 -18.20 -13.05
C ILE A 2 -29.40 -18.07 -12.34
N GLN A 3 -28.36 -18.58 -12.99
CA GLN A 3 -26.96 -18.44 -12.55
C GLN A 3 -26.63 -16.94 -12.51
N PRO A 4 -26.11 -16.37 -11.41
CA PRO A 4 -25.60 -15.01 -11.45
C PRO A 4 -24.32 -15.03 -12.28
N TRP A 5 -24.32 -14.28 -13.39
CA TRP A 5 -23.11 -14.00 -14.15
C TRP A 5 -22.21 -13.11 -13.27
N PRO A 6 -20.90 -13.37 -13.15
CA PRO A 6 -20.08 -12.75 -12.12
C PRO A 6 -19.78 -11.29 -12.45
N LEU A 7 -19.90 -10.43 -11.44
CA LEU A 7 -19.64 -8.99 -11.47
C LEU A 7 -18.22 -8.61 -11.92
N LEU A 8 -17.27 -9.56 -11.94
CA LEU A 8 -15.88 -9.35 -12.37
C LEU A 8 -15.66 -9.15 -13.88
N LEU A 9 -16.65 -9.41 -14.73
CA LEU A 9 -16.54 -9.14 -16.18
C LEU A 9 -17.09 -7.76 -16.59
N ILE A 10 -17.65 -7.00 -15.65
CA ILE A 10 -18.22 -5.68 -15.93
C ILE A 10 -17.16 -4.58 -16.18
N PRO A 11 -15.91 -4.63 -15.65
CA PRO A 11 -14.89 -3.65 -16.06
C PRO A 11 -14.49 -3.84 -17.54
N LEU A 12 -14.61 -5.05 -18.09
CA LEU A 12 -14.23 -5.35 -19.47
C LEU A 12 -15.24 -4.82 -20.52
N LEU A 13 -16.47 -4.49 -20.12
CA LEU A 13 -17.53 -4.03 -21.04
C LEU A 13 -18.00 -2.58 -20.78
N ALA A 14 -17.54 -1.93 -19.71
CA ALA A 14 -18.07 -0.64 -19.28
C ALA A 14 -17.08 0.54 -19.39
N VAL A 15 -16.26 0.64 -20.45
CA VAL A 15 -15.60 1.92 -20.81
C VAL A 15 -15.60 2.13 -22.33
N LEU A 16 -16.78 2.30 -22.93
CA LEU A 16 -16.92 2.91 -24.25
C LEU A 16 -18.16 3.80 -24.27
N ARG A 17 -18.11 4.92 -23.53
CA ARG A 17 -18.92 6.12 -23.76
C ARG A 17 -18.50 7.23 -22.78
N THR A 18 -17.36 7.86 -23.04
CA THR A 18 -17.16 9.25 -22.62
C THR A 18 -16.91 10.09 -23.88
N ALA A 19 -17.75 11.12 -24.01
CA ALA A 19 -17.82 11.98 -25.17
C ALA A 19 -16.74 13.07 -25.11
N THR A 20 -15.48 12.69 -25.32
CA THR A 20 -14.39 13.59 -25.73
C THR A 20 -13.39 12.75 -26.50
N GLY A 21 -13.06 13.13 -27.74
CA GLY A 21 -12.36 12.30 -28.73
C GLY A 21 -10.88 11.97 -28.47
N ALA A 22 -10.44 11.85 -27.22
CA ALA A 22 -9.15 11.28 -26.85
C ALA A 22 -9.37 9.84 -26.37
N SER A 23 -8.67 8.88 -26.97
CA SER A 23 -8.63 7.51 -26.47
C SER A 23 -7.89 7.48 -25.14
N VAL A 24 -8.55 7.00 -24.08
CA VAL A 24 -7.90 6.72 -22.79
C VAL A 24 -6.86 5.61 -23.03
N PRO A 25 -5.59 5.75 -22.56
CA PRO A 25 -4.58 4.70 -22.70
C PRO A 25 -5.04 3.39 -22.08
N ILE A 26 -4.77 2.26 -22.74
CA ILE A 26 -5.13 0.92 -22.24
C ILE A 26 -3.92 -0.02 -22.43
N SER A 27 -3.61 -0.80 -21.40
CA SER A 27 -2.69 -1.93 -21.50
C SER A 27 -3.28 -3.17 -20.84
N ILE A 28 -2.84 -4.34 -21.32
CA ILE A 28 -3.13 -5.64 -20.71
C ILE A 28 -1.78 -6.30 -20.47
N ASP A 29 -1.57 -6.70 -19.23
CA ASP A 29 -0.39 -7.39 -18.77
C ASP A 29 -0.81 -8.74 -18.23
N VAL A 30 -0.11 -9.77 -18.71
CA VAL A 30 -0.32 -11.15 -18.31
C VAL A 30 0.99 -11.58 -17.65
N ILE A 31 0.94 -11.77 -16.34
CA ILE A 31 2.10 -12.03 -15.50
C ILE A 31 2.02 -13.50 -15.09
N PRO A 32 2.95 -14.36 -15.55
CA PRO A 32 2.96 -15.76 -15.14
C PRO A 32 3.49 -15.89 -13.71
N GLY A 33 2.88 -16.80 -12.94
CA GLY A 33 3.30 -17.15 -11.58
C GLY A 33 4.62 -17.93 -11.54
N THR A 34 5.22 -18.22 -12.69
CA THR A 34 6.55 -18.82 -12.80
C THR A 34 7.61 -17.78 -13.12
N THR A 35 8.76 -17.86 -12.45
CA THR A 35 9.89 -16.97 -12.73
C THR A 35 10.53 -17.23 -14.09
N SER A 36 10.93 -16.14 -14.74
CA SER A 36 11.70 -16.12 -15.97
C SER A 36 13.20 -16.22 -15.69
N SER A 37 13.93 -16.86 -16.60
CA SER A 37 15.40 -16.84 -16.63
C SER A 37 15.97 -15.58 -17.31
N SER A 38 15.11 -14.75 -17.91
CA SER A 38 15.51 -13.49 -18.51
C SER A 38 15.71 -12.40 -17.44
N PRO A 39 16.57 -11.40 -17.70
CA PRO A 39 16.66 -10.23 -16.82
C PRO A 39 15.31 -9.52 -16.70
N SER A 40 14.92 -9.19 -15.46
CA SER A 40 13.75 -8.35 -15.20
C SER A 40 14.05 -6.89 -15.51
N VAL A 41 13.00 -6.16 -15.92
CA VAL A 41 13.07 -4.71 -16.14
C VAL A 41 12.06 -4.05 -15.21
N ALA A 42 12.55 -3.26 -14.26
CA ALA A 42 11.74 -2.45 -13.34
C ALA A 42 11.69 -0.99 -13.80
N GLN A 43 10.50 -0.39 -13.79
CA GLN A 43 10.28 1.01 -14.15
C GLN A 43 10.52 1.93 -12.94
N PHE A 44 11.50 2.83 -13.02
CA PHE A 44 11.77 3.80 -11.94
C PHE A 44 11.54 5.26 -12.31
N SER A 45 10.87 5.50 -13.44
CA SER A 45 10.49 6.84 -13.90
C SER A 45 9.02 6.85 -14.31
N SER A 46 8.29 7.90 -13.95
CA SER A 46 6.86 8.01 -14.25
C SER A 46 6.61 8.15 -15.75
N LEU A 47 5.52 7.52 -16.22
CA LEU A 47 5.01 7.71 -17.57
C LEU A 47 3.86 8.73 -17.56
N SER A 48 3.35 9.08 -18.74
CA SER A 48 2.20 9.99 -18.87
C SER A 48 0.86 9.36 -18.48
N SER A 49 0.83 8.04 -18.27
CA SER A 49 -0.33 7.26 -17.87
C SER A 49 0.12 5.93 -17.27
N GLY A 50 -0.81 5.15 -16.75
CA GLY A 50 -0.55 3.84 -16.17
C GLY A 50 0.13 3.94 -14.81
N PHE A 51 -0.30 4.90 -13.99
CA PHE A 51 0.17 5.09 -12.63
C PHE A 51 0.18 3.78 -11.83
N ASP A 52 -0.93 3.06 -11.81
CA ASP A 52 -1.12 1.81 -11.04
C ASP A 52 -0.82 0.53 -11.85
N ALA A 53 -0.26 0.66 -13.06
CA ALA A 53 0.10 -0.46 -13.92
C ALA A 53 1.25 -1.32 -13.32
N PRO A 54 1.42 -2.58 -13.78
CA PRO A 54 2.61 -3.36 -13.49
C PRO A 54 3.89 -2.62 -13.90
N LYS A 55 4.85 -2.57 -13.00
CA LYS A 55 6.14 -1.87 -13.11
C LYS A 55 7.30 -2.80 -13.38
N VAL A 56 7.12 -4.11 -13.19
CA VAL A 56 8.11 -5.13 -13.54
C VAL A 56 7.69 -5.90 -14.79
N LYS A 57 8.62 -6.04 -15.74
CA LYS A 57 8.50 -6.96 -16.88
C LYS A 57 9.50 -8.09 -16.73
N SER A 58 9.10 -9.30 -17.15
CA SER A 58 9.88 -10.53 -17.03
C SER A 58 10.25 -10.83 -15.57
N LEU A 59 9.25 -11.09 -14.72
CA LEU A 59 9.45 -11.46 -13.33
C LEU A 59 10.47 -12.60 -13.21
N ASN A 60 11.53 -12.42 -12.42
CA ASN A 60 12.52 -13.43 -12.12
C ASN A 60 12.62 -13.63 -10.60
N SER A 61 13.52 -14.50 -10.14
CA SER A 61 13.67 -14.85 -8.72
C SER A 61 14.14 -13.70 -7.82
N THR A 62 14.57 -12.57 -8.38
CA THR A 62 15.03 -11.42 -7.58
C THR A 62 14.10 -10.21 -7.68
N SER A 63 13.16 -10.21 -8.61
CA SER A 63 12.24 -9.10 -8.82
C SER A 63 10.91 -9.32 -8.11
N PHE A 64 10.23 -8.23 -7.83
CA PHE A 64 8.89 -8.24 -7.27
C PHE A 64 8.08 -7.03 -7.73
N ASP A 65 6.76 -7.16 -7.72
CA ASP A 65 5.79 -6.09 -7.88
C ASP A 65 4.58 -6.47 -7.03
N TRP A 66 4.03 -5.54 -6.25
CA TRP A 66 2.82 -5.80 -5.49
C TRP A 66 1.91 -4.59 -5.39
N TRP A 67 0.62 -4.88 -5.24
CA TRP A 67 -0.43 -3.93 -4.95
C TRP A 67 -0.88 -4.16 -3.52
N TYR A 68 -0.68 -3.18 -2.66
CA TYR A 68 -1.01 -3.26 -1.25
C TYR A 68 -2.21 -2.36 -0.96
N PHE A 69 -3.15 -2.89 -0.19
CA PHE A 69 -4.33 -2.21 0.28
C PHE A 69 -4.49 -2.45 1.78
N ASP A 70 -4.97 -1.45 2.51
CA ASP A 70 -5.39 -1.64 3.88
C ASP A 70 -6.64 -0.84 4.23
N VAL A 71 -7.31 -1.24 5.31
CA VAL A 71 -8.38 -0.49 5.93
C VAL A 71 -8.20 -0.48 7.44
N VAL A 72 -8.34 0.68 8.05
CA VAL A 72 -8.39 0.88 9.50
C VAL A 72 -9.78 1.35 9.88
N SER A 73 -10.46 0.58 10.73
CA SER A 73 -11.77 0.97 11.26
C SER A 73 -11.71 2.27 12.05
N SER A 74 -12.78 3.08 11.97
CA SER A 74 -12.83 4.38 12.65
C SER A 74 -12.79 4.31 14.18
N ASP A 75 -13.17 3.18 14.77
CA ASP A 75 -13.08 2.90 16.20
C ASP A 75 -11.76 2.19 16.60
N LEU A 76 -10.90 1.89 15.61
CA LEU A 76 -9.68 1.11 15.75
C LEU A 76 -9.92 -0.31 16.29
N ASP A 77 -11.11 -0.89 16.13
CA ASP A 77 -11.40 -2.24 16.61
C ASP A 77 -11.00 -3.32 15.60
N TYR A 78 -10.89 -2.94 14.32
CA TYR A 78 -10.52 -3.80 13.20
C TYR A 78 -9.51 -3.15 12.26
N SER A 79 -8.69 -4.00 11.63
CA SER A 79 -7.92 -3.66 10.44
C SER A 79 -8.00 -4.76 9.39
N LEU A 80 -7.84 -4.38 8.13
CA LEU A 80 -7.68 -5.27 6.99
C LEU A 80 -6.36 -4.93 6.30
N VAL A 81 -5.62 -5.94 5.87
CA VAL A 81 -4.51 -5.81 4.91
C VAL A 81 -4.73 -6.80 3.78
N VAL A 82 -4.62 -6.34 2.54
CA VAL A 82 -4.67 -7.14 1.31
C VAL A 82 -3.47 -6.83 0.45
N VAL A 83 -2.69 -7.85 0.08
CA VAL A 83 -1.51 -7.67 -0.78
C VAL A 83 -1.56 -8.65 -1.93
N PHE A 84 -1.68 -8.14 -3.15
CA PHE A 84 -1.52 -8.92 -4.38
C PHE A 84 -0.06 -8.90 -4.77
N PHE A 85 0.60 -10.04 -4.64
CA PHE A 85 2.01 -10.23 -5.00
C PHE A 85 2.13 -10.77 -6.42
N THR A 86 3.13 -10.26 -7.13
CA THR A 86 3.83 -10.97 -8.19
C THR A 86 5.31 -11.00 -7.79
N ALA A 87 5.70 -12.03 -7.05
CA ALA A 87 7.04 -12.15 -6.48
C ALA A 87 7.35 -13.59 -6.10
N ASP A 88 8.52 -14.07 -6.52
CA ASP A 88 9.09 -15.30 -5.94
C ASP A 88 9.45 -15.05 -4.47
N ALA A 89 9.38 -16.09 -3.63
CA ALA A 89 9.76 -16.00 -2.22
C ALA A 89 11.19 -15.44 -2.04
N THR A 90 12.11 -15.74 -2.97
CA THR A 90 13.49 -15.23 -2.93
C THR A 90 13.64 -13.77 -3.38
N GLY A 91 12.61 -13.20 -4.02
CA GLY A 91 12.52 -11.77 -4.36
C GLY A 91 12.00 -10.90 -3.21
N LEU A 92 11.46 -11.49 -2.15
CA LEU A 92 10.89 -10.78 -1.00
C LEU A 92 11.86 -10.70 0.18
N TRP A 93 11.51 -11.28 1.32
CA TRP A 93 12.29 -11.28 2.55
C TRP A 93 12.99 -12.63 2.77
N THR A 94 14.08 -12.64 3.53
CA THR A 94 14.70 -13.90 3.94
C THR A 94 13.74 -14.71 4.81
N GLY A 95 13.49 -15.96 4.44
CA GLY A 95 12.56 -16.84 5.18
C GLY A 95 11.10 -16.77 4.70
N THR A 96 10.82 -15.98 3.66
CA THR A 96 9.52 -16.03 2.97
C THR A 96 9.23 -17.47 2.53
N THR A 97 8.03 -17.95 2.82
CA THR A 97 7.62 -19.31 2.45
C THR A 97 7.34 -19.37 0.95
N ASP A 98 7.93 -20.35 0.27
CA ASP A 98 7.57 -20.68 -1.11
C ASP A 98 6.19 -21.35 -1.14
N VAL A 99 5.23 -20.67 -1.77
CA VAL A 99 3.85 -21.13 -1.93
C VAL A 99 3.58 -21.81 -3.27
N GLY A 100 4.62 -22.03 -4.09
CA GLY A 100 4.56 -22.73 -5.37
C GLY A 100 4.14 -21.87 -6.56
N THR A 101 3.90 -20.58 -6.35
CA THR A 101 3.62 -19.57 -7.38
C THR A 101 4.13 -18.21 -6.92
N ALA A 102 4.51 -17.37 -7.88
CA ALA A 102 4.82 -15.97 -7.63
C ALA A 102 3.57 -15.08 -7.55
N ASP A 103 2.42 -15.56 -8.05
CA ASP A 103 1.18 -14.79 -8.12
C ASP A 103 0.18 -15.26 -7.07
N TYR A 104 -0.04 -14.44 -6.07
CA TYR A 104 -0.96 -14.74 -4.97
C TYR A 104 -1.44 -13.48 -4.28
N VAL A 105 -2.56 -13.58 -3.57
CA VAL A 105 -3.01 -12.55 -2.63
C VAL A 105 -2.92 -13.04 -1.20
N ALA A 106 -2.39 -12.20 -0.31
CA ALA A 106 -2.45 -12.40 1.14
C ALA A 106 -3.48 -11.44 1.74
N ILE A 107 -4.42 -11.98 2.50
CA ILE A 107 -5.54 -11.24 3.10
C ILE A 107 -5.54 -11.50 4.60
N SER A 108 -5.45 -10.45 5.40
CA SER A 108 -5.49 -10.56 6.87
C SER A 108 -6.48 -9.58 7.44
N VAL A 109 -7.38 -10.06 8.30
CA VAL A 109 -8.20 -9.20 9.15
C VAL A 109 -7.82 -9.41 10.60
N THR A 110 -7.55 -8.32 11.29
CA THR A 110 -7.17 -8.31 12.70
C THR A 110 -8.18 -7.51 13.50
N SER A 111 -8.47 -7.98 14.71
CA SER A 111 -9.27 -7.29 15.72
C SER A 111 -8.42 -6.93 16.94
N THR A 112 -8.98 -6.22 17.91
CA THR A 112 -8.32 -5.98 19.21
C THR A 112 -8.01 -7.27 20.00
N ASP A 113 -8.69 -8.37 19.69
CA ASP A 113 -8.43 -9.67 20.31
C ASP A 113 -7.39 -10.50 19.54
N GLY A 114 -6.83 -9.94 18.46
CA GLY A 114 -5.87 -10.59 17.57
C GLY A 114 -6.44 -10.90 16.18
N ALA A 115 -5.68 -11.67 15.40
CA ALA A 115 -6.04 -12.03 14.03
C ALA A 115 -7.36 -12.83 13.98
N LEU A 116 -8.31 -12.37 13.17
CA LEU A 116 -9.53 -13.12 12.87
C LEU A 116 -9.27 -14.21 11.83
N PHE A 117 -8.55 -13.85 10.77
CA PHE A 117 -8.07 -14.78 9.76
C PHE A 117 -6.87 -14.21 9.00
N ASN A 118 -6.09 -15.13 8.44
CA ASN A 118 -5.04 -14.87 7.46
C ASN A 118 -5.19 -15.92 6.35
N VAL A 119 -5.51 -15.47 5.14
CA VAL A 119 -5.86 -16.31 3.98
C VAL A 119 -4.95 -15.95 2.82
N GLY A 120 -4.43 -16.99 2.15
CA GLY A 120 -3.73 -16.87 0.88
C GLY A 120 -4.57 -17.47 -0.25
N VAL A 121 -4.77 -16.73 -1.34
CA VAL A 121 -5.35 -17.27 -2.58
C VAL A 121 -4.26 -17.27 -3.65
N LEU A 122 -3.99 -18.45 -4.21
CA LEU A 122 -2.90 -18.68 -5.17
C LEU A 122 -3.46 -18.74 -6.59
N ALA A 123 -2.70 -18.28 -7.58
CA ALA A 123 -3.00 -18.51 -8.99
C ALA A 123 -1.73 -18.79 -9.80
N GLU A 124 -1.91 -19.36 -10.98
CA GLU A 124 -0.80 -19.61 -11.93
C GLU A 124 -0.44 -18.35 -12.73
N GLU A 125 -1.32 -17.35 -12.74
CA GLU A 125 -1.17 -16.13 -13.53
C GLU A 125 -1.98 -14.99 -12.91
N LEU A 126 -1.44 -13.78 -12.96
CA LEU A 126 -2.15 -12.53 -12.70
C LEU A 126 -2.37 -11.76 -14.02
N ILE A 127 -3.62 -11.45 -14.32
CA ILE A 127 -3.98 -10.62 -15.48
C ILE A 127 -4.33 -9.22 -14.97
N VAL A 128 -3.57 -8.21 -15.41
CA VAL A 128 -3.80 -6.81 -15.05
C VAL A 128 -4.17 -6.00 -16.28
N VAL A 129 -5.35 -5.39 -16.26
CA VAL A 129 -5.79 -4.41 -17.25
C VAL A 129 -5.63 -3.02 -16.65
N THR A 130 -4.87 -2.16 -17.34
CA THR A 130 -4.74 -0.74 -16.95
C THR A 130 -5.51 0.11 -17.92
N ILE A 131 -6.35 1.02 -17.42
CA ILE A 131 -7.10 2.00 -18.22
C ILE A 131 -6.83 3.37 -17.63
N GLY A 132 -6.24 4.29 -18.38
CA GLY A 132 -5.79 5.57 -17.83
C GLY A 132 -4.67 5.33 -16.81
N ASP A 133 -4.92 5.69 -15.56
CA ASP A 133 -3.99 5.52 -14.44
C ASP A 133 -4.37 4.40 -13.48
N GLY A 134 -5.65 4.02 -13.42
CA GLY A 134 -6.12 2.92 -12.60
C GLY A 134 -5.90 1.55 -13.22
N SER A 135 -5.76 0.54 -12.36
CA SER A 135 -5.59 -0.86 -12.75
C SER A 135 -6.72 -1.75 -12.23
N SER A 136 -6.98 -2.86 -12.93
CA SER A 136 -7.85 -3.95 -12.49
C SER A 136 -7.11 -5.26 -12.68
N GLY A 137 -6.94 -6.03 -11.60
CA GLY A 137 -6.22 -7.29 -11.60
C GLY A 137 -7.11 -8.47 -11.23
N ILE A 138 -6.92 -9.61 -11.88
CA ILE A 138 -7.59 -10.87 -11.53
C ILE A 138 -6.57 -12.00 -11.47
N LEU A 139 -6.60 -12.75 -10.37
CA LEU A 139 -5.85 -13.99 -10.23
C LEU A 139 -6.57 -15.06 -11.07
N ASP A 140 -5.95 -15.49 -12.18
CA ASP A 140 -6.60 -16.34 -13.17
C ASP A 140 -7.05 -17.67 -12.56
N GLY A 141 -8.20 -18.17 -13.04
CA GLY A 141 -8.85 -19.35 -12.47
C GLY A 141 -9.52 -19.14 -11.11
N THR A 142 -9.45 -17.94 -10.52
CA THR A 142 -10.14 -17.57 -9.28
C THR A 142 -11.21 -16.50 -9.54
N LEU A 143 -12.01 -16.18 -8.52
CA LEU A 143 -12.91 -15.02 -8.50
C LEU A 143 -12.39 -13.94 -7.54
N THR A 144 -11.06 -13.85 -7.44
CA THR A 144 -10.37 -12.95 -6.52
C THR A 144 -9.51 -11.94 -7.30
N GLY A 145 -9.66 -10.66 -6.97
CA GLY A 145 -9.00 -9.59 -7.70
C GLY A 145 -9.42 -8.20 -7.22
N TRP A 146 -8.99 -7.18 -7.95
CA TRP A 146 -9.39 -5.80 -7.74
C TRP A 146 -9.83 -5.13 -9.04
N THR A 147 -10.62 -4.07 -8.93
CA THR A 147 -11.01 -3.18 -10.03
C THR A 147 -10.79 -1.74 -9.60
N GLY A 148 -10.05 -0.97 -10.39
CA GLY A 148 -9.84 0.46 -10.20
C GLY A 148 -10.47 1.30 -11.31
N SER A 149 -11.00 2.47 -10.96
CA SER A 149 -11.47 3.45 -11.94
C SER A 149 -10.29 4.07 -12.72
N PRO A 150 -10.48 4.54 -13.96
CA PRO A 150 -9.37 5.06 -14.76
C PRO A 150 -8.60 6.25 -14.16
N ASP A 151 -9.24 6.98 -13.25
CA ASP A 151 -8.70 8.14 -12.53
C ASP A 151 -8.26 7.81 -11.09
N MET A 152 -8.24 6.51 -10.72
CA MET A 152 -7.90 6.00 -9.39
C MET A 152 -8.82 6.50 -8.25
N SER A 153 -9.95 7.13 -8.57
CA SER A 153 -10.88 7.65 -7.56
C SER A 153 -11.64 6.55 -6.80
N GLN A 154 -11.77 5.36 -7.39
CA GLN A 154 -12.49 4.23 -6.80
C GLN A 154 -11.73 2.93 -7.03
N TYR A 155 -11.71 2.09 -5.99
CA TYR A 155 -11.24 0.71 -6.08
C TYR A 155 -12.24 -0.24 -5.41
N GLU A 156 -12.36 -1.45 -5.94
CA GLU A 156 -13.10 -2.54 -5.33
C GLU A 156 -12.26 -3.81 -5.34
N ILE A 157 -12.13 -4.48 -4.21
CA ILE A 157 -11.57 -5.83 -4.09
C ILE A 157 -12.73 -6.80 -3.98
N LEU A 158 -12.70 -7.88 -4.76
CA LEU A 158 -13.60 -9.02 -4.61
C LEU A 158 -12.77 -10.24 -4.25
N VAL A 159 -13.28 -11.02 -3.30
CA VAL A 159 -12.74 -12.32 -2.93
C VAL A 159 -13.89 -13.32 -2.97
N ASP A 160 -13.69 -14.44 -3.65
CA ASP A 160 -14.59 -15.59 -3.59
C ASP A 160 -13.73 -16.85 -3.68
N ASP A 161 -13.25 -17.27 -2.51
CA ASP A 161 -12.42 -18.46 -2.33
C ASP A 161 -13.12 -19.50 -1.44
N PRO A 162 -13.81 -20.49 -2.05
CA PRO A 162 -14.49 -21.53 -1.30
C PRO A 162 -13.52 -22.47 -0.56
N VAL A 163 -12.22 -22.48 -0.89
CA VAL A 163 -11.23 -23.35 -0.23
C VAL A 163 -10.93 -22.84 1.18
N SER A 164 -10.70 -21.54 1.35
CA SER A 164 -10.57 -20.91 2.67
C SER A 164 -11.91 -20.63 3.35
N GLY A 165 -12.99 -20.56 2.58
CA GLY A 165 -14.32 -20.14 3.05
C GLY A 165 -14.44 -18.62 3.19
N LEU A 166 -13.56 -17.85 2.55
CA LEU A 166 -13.58 -16.40 2.52
C LEU A 166 -14.29 -15.90 1.26
N GLN A 167 -15.30 -15.06 1.44
CA GLN A 167 -15.99 -14.39 0.35
C GLN A 167 -16.42 -12.98 0.74
N GLY A 168 -16.46 -12.06 -0.21
CA GLY A 168 -16.99 -10.71 -0.03
C GLY A 168 -16.14 -9.64 -0.68
N THR A 169 -16.34 -8.39 -0.27
CA THR A 169 -15.85 -7.21 -0.98
C THR A 169 -15.21 -6.18 -0.07
N VAL A 170 -14.35 -5.36 -0.65
CA VAL A 170 -13.84 -4.13 -0.03
C VAL A 170 -13.97 -3.01 -1.05
N SER A 171 -14.65 -1.93 -0.71
CA SER A 171 -14.77 -0.76 -1.59
C SER A 171 -13.99 0.42 -1.03
N PHE A 172 -13.33 1.19 -1.89
CA PHE A 172 -12.57 2.38 -1.56
C PHE A 172 -13.07 3.56 -2.40
N GLN A 173 -13.40 4.67 -1.74
CA GLN A 173 -13.64 5.96 -2.39
C GLN A 173 -12.54 6.93 -1.97
N SER A 174 -11.61 7.23 -2.88
CA SER A 174 -10.49 8.14 -2.60
C SER A 174 -10.97 9.53 -2.18
N ILE A 175 -10.29 10.10 -1.18
CA ILE A 175 -10.52 11.47 -0.69
C ILE A 175 -9.23 12.30 -0.67
N ALA A 176 -8.09 11.71 -1.03
CA ALA A 176 -6.79 12.38 -1.10
C ALA A 176 -6.12 12.09 -2.46
N PRO A 177 -5.52 13.09 -3.14
CA PRO A 177 -4.96 12.87 -4.47
C PRO A 177 -3.69 12.01 -4.46
N ALA A 178 -3.56 11.12 -5.45
CA ALA A 178 -2.39 10.26 -5.64
C ALA A 178 -1.06 11.02 -5.75
N HIS A 179 0.04 10.35 -5.39
CA HIS A 179 1.37 10.95 -5.47
C HIS A 179 2.51 9.93 -5.71
N PHE A 180 3.56 10.43 -6.34
CA PHE A 180 4.89 9.82 -6.40
C PHE A 180 5.67 10.11 -5.09
N PRO A 181 6.84 9.50 -4.85
CA PRO A 181 7.61 9.73 -3.62
C PRO A 181 7.83 11.21 -3.28
N CYS A 182 8.12 12.04 -4.27
CA CYS A 182 8.49 13.45 -4.06
C CYS A 182 7.68 14.44 -4.91
N ALA A 183 6.53 14.03 -5.45
CA ALA A 183 5.73 14.88 -6.34
C ALA A 183 4.27 14.40 -6.43
N PRO A 184 3.30 15.31 -6.67
CA PRO A 184 1.93 14.92 -6.97
C PRO A 184 1.86 14.07 -8.25
N ALA A 185 0.87 13.17 -8.35
CA ALA A 185 0.68 12.34 -9.55
C ALA A 185 0.41 13.16 -10.83
N THR A 186 -0.06 14.40 -10.69
CA THR A 186 -0.27 15.35 -11.79
C THR A 186 1.01 15.98 -12.32
N ALA A 187 2.17 15.70 -11.72
CA ALA A 187 3.45 16.18 -12.22
C ALA A 187 3.76 15.61 -13.61
N PRO A 188 4.54 16.30 -14.45
CA PRO A 188 4.91 15.80 -15.77
C PRO A 188 5.61 14.44 -15.69
N ALA A 189 5.43 13.61 -16.71
CA ALA A 189 6.16 12.34 -16.87
C ALA A 189 7.67 12.54 -16.71
N GLY A 190 8.35 11.49 -16.23
CA GLY A 190 9.77 11.53 -15.92
C GLY A 190 10.09 11.73 -14.44
N GLN A 191 9.08 11.81 -13.57
CA GLN A 191 9.32 11.88 -12.12
C GLN A 191 10.03 10.61 -11.64
N PRO A 192 10.97 10.70 -10.68
CA PRO A 192 11.55 9.52 -10.06
C PRO A 192 10.48 8.75 -9.29
N LEU A 193 10.48 7.43 -9.46
CA LEU A 193 9.62 6.52 -8.70
C LEU A 193 10.38 5.74 -7.62
N ASN A 194 11.71 5.87 -7.58
CA ASN A 194 12.47 5.36 -6.45
C ASN A 194 12.05 6.11 -5.19
N LEU A 195 11.81 5.40 -4.08
CA LEU A 195 11.44 6.03 -2.81
C LEU A 195 12.53 6.99 -2.30
N GLY A 196 13.79 6.77 -2.68
CA GLY A 196 14.93 7.63 -2.37
C GLY A 196 16.08 7.54 -3.37
N ASP A 197 17.11 8.35 -3.14
CA ASP A 197 18.37 8.29 -3.87
C ASP A 197 19.13 7.01 -3.51
N ASN A 198 19.79 6.39 -4.51
CA ASN A 198 20.48 5.10 -4.37
C ASN A 198 19.62 3.97 -3.79
N PHE A 199 18.31 4.09 -3.94
CA PHE A 199 17.32 3.20 -3.36
C PHE A 199 16.59 2.49 -4.49
N GLU A 200 16.94 1.24 -4.78
CA GLU A 200 16.35 0.47 -5.89
C GLU A 200 14.99 -0.16 -5.50
N LEU A 201 14.16 0.61 -4.80
CA LEU A 201 12.77 0.29 -4.47
C LEU A 201 11.87 1.35 -5.10
N GLY A 202 11.03 0.89 -6.00
CA GLY A 202 10.01 1.71 -6.62
C GLY A 202 8.79 1.76 -5.73
N TRP A 203 8.24 2.96 -5.58
CA TRP A 203 7.05 3.21 -4.77
C TRP A 203 6.17 4.30 -5.37
N LEU A 204 4.86 4.16 -5.23
CA LEU A 204 3.87 5.19 -5.50
C LEU A 204 2.60 4.91 -4.71
N ASN A 205 1.82 5.95 -4.41
CA ASN A 205 0.58 5.83 -3.66
C ASN A 205 -0.61 6.30 -4.50
N ALA A 206 -1.40 5.35 -4.98
CA ALA A 206 -2.58 5.59 -5.81
C ALA A 206 -3.75 6.13 -4.99
N VAL A 207 -3.91 5.65 -3.76
CA VAL A 207 -4.94 6.09 -2.83
C VAL A 207 -4.31 6.36 -1.46
N PRO A 208 -3.87 7.60 -1.19
CA PRO A 208 -3.29 7.97 0.11
C PRO A 208 -4.30 7.95 1.24
N ASP A 209 -5.58 8.17 0.92
CA ASP A 209 -6.67 8.11 1.88
C ASP A 209 -8.01 7.91 1.18
N ALA A 210 -8.86 7.02 1.72
CA ALA A 210 -10.17 6.71 1.17
C ALA A 210 -11.22 6.39 2.24
N ASN A 211 -12.48 6.70 1.96
CA ASN A 211 -13.58 6.10 2.70
C ASN A 211 -13.72 4.65 2.24
N ALA A 212 -13.41 3.72 3.12
CA ALA A 212 -13.42 2.30 2.81
C ALA A 212 -14.48 1.54 3.60
N VAL A 213 -15.05 0.51 2.97
CA VAL A 213 -16.04 -0.40 3.55
C VAL A 213 -15.59 -1.82 3.29
N VAL A 214 -15.49 -2.61 4.35
CA VAL A 214 -15.17 -4.04 4.32
C VAL A 214 -16.45 -4.81 4.59
N ASP A 215 -16.77 -5.78 3.73
CA ASP A 215 -17.87 -6.72 3.90
C ASP A 215 -17.41 -8.13 3.52
N PHE A 216 -16.93 -8.88 4.52
CA PHE A 216 -16.53 -10.26 4.36
C PHE A 216 -17.42 -11.23 5.12
N ASP A 217 -17.51 -12.44 4.56
CA ASP A 217 -17.96 -13.64 5.22
C ASP A 217 -16.78 -14.61 5.27
N PHE A 218 -16.43 -15.04 6.48
CA PHE A 218 -15.42 -16.07 6.68
C PHE A 218 -16.06 -17.25 7.42
N ASN A 219 -16.26 -18.36 6.70
CA ASN A 219 -16.87 -19.58 7.22
C ASN A 219 -18.24 -19.34 7.92
N GLY A 220 -19.07 -18.45 7.38
CA GLY A 220 -20.37 -18.07 7.93
C GLY A 220 -20.32 -16.97 8.99
N THR A 221 -19.13 -16.48 9.35
CA THR A 221 -18.95 -15.35 10.27
C THR A 221 -18.82 -14.06 9.48
N LYS A 222 -19.74 -13.12 9.69
CA LYS A 222 -19.69 -11.79 9.06
C LYS A 222 -18.65 -10.91 9.74
N VAL A 223 -17.81 -10.28 8.94
CA VAL A 223 -16.85 -9.26 9.34
C VAL A 223 -17.11 -8.02 8.50
N GLN A 224 -17.71 -7.00 9.13
CA GLN A 224 -18.16 -5.78 8.47
C GLN A 224 -17.71 -4.56 9.26
N PHE A 225 -17.00 -3.64 8.61
CA PHE A 225 -16.59 -2.38 9.21
C PHE A 225 -16.30 -1.33 8.13
N SER A 226 -16.12 -0.08 8.56
CA SER A 226 -15.76 1.02 7.67
C SER A 226 -14.69 1.90 8.33
N GLY A 227 -13.93 2.60 7.51
CA GLY A 227 -12.93 3.53 8.02
C GLY A 227 -11.99 4.08 6.95
N SER A 228 -10.75 4.35 7.36
CA SER A 228 -9.70 4.89 6.48
C SER A 228 -9.13 3.78 5.64
N GLY A 229 -9.13 3.93 4.32
CA GLY A 229 -8.51 2.99 3.40
C GLY A 229 -7.29 3.59 2.69
N TYR A 230 -6.37 2.73 2.27
CA TYR A 230 -5.11 3.09 1.64
C TYR A 230 -4.75 2.11 0.52
N HIS A 231 -4.07 2.59 -0.53
CA HIS A 231 -3.53 1.76 -1.61
C HIS A 231 -2.23 2.33 -2.21
N ASP A 232 -1.15 1.54 -2.14
CA ASP A 232 0.12 1.82 -2.79
C ASP A 232 0.64 0.63 -3.62
N LYS A 233 1.71 0.89 -4.35
CA LYS A 233 2.49 -0.13 -5.03
C LYS A 233 3.94 -0.06 -4.62
N ASN A 234 4.56 -1.22 -4.56
CA ASN A 234 6.01 -1.34 -4.39
C ASN A 234 6.54 -2.34 -5.41
N TRP A 235 7.74 -2.09 -5.93
CA TRP A 235 8.37 -2.99 -6.89
C TRP A 235 9.89 -2.84 -6.91
N GLY A 236 10.57 -3.86 -7.44
CA GLY A 236 12.01 -3.86 -7.53
C GLY A 236 12.54 -4.94 -8.48
N ALA A 237 13.78 -4.78 -8.94
CA ALA A 237 14.50 -5.79 -9.70
C ALA A 237 15.45 -6.64 -8.81
N LYS A 238 15.63 -6.24 -7.56
CA LYS A 238 16.46 -6.89 -6.54
C LYS A 238 15.59 -7.32 -5.36
N PRO A 239 16.03 -8.30 -4.55
CA PRO A 239 15.22 -8.77 -3.44
C PRO A 239 14.94 -7.64 -2.45
N MET A 240 13.71 -7.58 -1.94
CA MET A 240 13.26 -6.47 -1.09
C MET A 240 14.14 -6.28 0.16
N TYR A 241 14.60 -7.37 0.78
CA TYR A 241 15.49 -7.30 1.96
C TYR A 241 16.85 -6.62 1.69
N THR A 242 17.21 -6.40 0.42
CA THR A 242 18.46 -5.71 0.03
C THR A 242 18.28 -4.21 -0.18
N ALA A 243 17.04 -3.74 -0.31
CA ALA A 243 16.74 -2.36 -0.69
C ALA A 243 16.71 -1.41 0.52
N VAL A 244 16.32 -1.90 1.70
CA VAL A 244 16.09 -1.06 2.88
C VAL A 244 16.87 -1.61 4.06
N LYS A 245 17.49 -0.75 4.86
CA LYS A 245 18.10 -1.16 6.13
C LYS A 245 17.07 -1.12 7.26
N ALA A 246 16.37 0.00 7.35
CA ALA A 246 15.25 0.17 8.26
C ALA A 246 14.31 1.26 7.73
N TRP A 247 13.05 1.21 8.12
CA TRP A 247 12.14 2.32 7.91
C TRP A 247 11.10 2.44 9.02
N TYR A 248 10.54 3.63 9.12
CA TYR A 248 9.22 3.90 9.68
C TYR A 248 8.32 4.39 8.55
N TRP A 249 7.25 3.66 8.30
CA TRP A 249 6.25 4.00 7.30
C TRP A 249 4.88 4.08 7.96
N GLY A 250 3.99 4.89 7.41
CA GLY A 250 2.58 4.78 7.73
C GLY A 250 1.74 5.84 7.07
N HIS A 251 0.46 5.79 7.40
CA HIS A 251 -0.53 6.77 7.02
C HIS A 251 -1.50 7.05 8.17
N ALA A 252 -2.09 8.24 8.14
CA ALA A 252 -2.99 8.72 9.16
C ALA A 252 -4.08 9.63 8.58
N ARG A 253 -5.27 9.52 9.14
CA ARG A 253 -6.36 10.48 8.94
C ARG A 253 -6.72 11.13 10.27
N PHE A 254 -6.67 12.46 10.34
CA PHE A 254 -7.04 13.23 11.53
C PHE A 254 -7.60 14.60 11.15
N GLY A 255 -8.80 14.92 11.64
CA GLY A 255 -9.49 16.15 11.24
C GLY A 255 -9.62 16.25 9.71
N PRO A 256 -9.21 17.37 9.07
CA PRO A 256 -9.24 17.53 7.61
C PRO A 256 -8.02 16.94 6.90
N TYR A 257 -7.08 16.31 7.61
CA TYR A 257 -5.79 15.92 7.07
C TYR A 257 -5.69 14.44 6.72
N SER A 258 -5.04 14.18 5.58
CA SER A 258 -4.55 12.87 5.16
C SER A 258 -3.03 12.95 5.08
N LEU A 259 -2.34 12.10 5.84
CA LEU A 259 -0.89 12.09 5.99
C LEU A 259 -0.34 10.73 5.56
N VAL A 260 0.75 10.74 4.78
CA VAL A 260 1.55 9.54 4.49
C VAL A 260 3.01 9.89 4.71
N TRP A 261 3.75 9.00 5.36
CA TRP A 261 5.15 9.22 5.68
C TRP A 261 6.01 8.00 5.42
N PHE A 262 7.24 8.27 5.01
CA PHE A 262 8.38 7.39 5.11
C PHE A 262 9.54 8.14 5.74
N ASP A 263 10.17 7.54 6.75
CA ASP A 263 11.49 7.91 7.25
C ASP A 263 12.34 6.63 7.26
N PHE A 264 13.32 6.55 6.36
CA PHE A 264 14.01 5.31 6.05
C PHE A 264 15.52 5.49 5.91
N VAL A 265 16.23 4.40 6.16
CA VAL A 265 17.68 4.34 6.04
C VAL A 265 18.04 3.43 4.87
N ALA A 266 18.70 4.00 3.88
CA ALA A 266 19.21 3.30 2.72
C ALA A 266 20.34 2.31 3.11
N PRO A 267 20.69 1.34 2.25
CA PRO A 267 21.74 0.36 2.54
C PRO A 267 23.12 0.97 2.84
N ASP A 268 23.40 2.17 2.33
CA ASP A 268 24.63 2.92 2.60
C ASP A 268 24.63 3.66 3.96
N GLY A 269 23.51 3.61 4.69
CA GLY A 269 23.33 4.25 6.00
C GLY A 269 22.75 5.66 5.94
N THR A 270 22.40 6.17 4.77
CA THR A 270 21.81 7.51 4.62
C THR A 270 20.34 7.51 5.03
N GLU A 271 19.96 8.41 5.94
CA GLU A 271 18.56 8.70 6.29
C GLU A 271 17.92 9.58 5.20
N GLN A 272 16.74 9.17 4.76
CA GLN A 272 15.96 9.79 3.72
C GLN A 272 14.48 9.73 4.09
N ALA A 273 13.66 10.57 3.46
CA ALA A 273 12.26 10.67 3.79
C ALA A 273 11.39 10.87 2.55
N SER A 274 10.12 10.49 2.64
CA SER A 274 9.05 10.90 1.73
C SER A 274 7.87 11.36 2.57
N ASN A 275 7.37 12.56 2.28
CA ASN A 275 6.36 13.26 3.06
C ASN A 275 5.20 13.66 2.16
N TYR A 276 4.00 13.31 2.58
CA TYR A 276 2.78 13.73 1.94
C TYR A 276 1.77 14.22 2.98
N LEU A 277 1.21 15.40 2.74
CA LEU A 277 0.07 15.94 3.49
C LEU A 277 -0.95 16.50 2.51
N ALA A 278 -2.19 16.08 2.65
CA ALA A 278 -3.34 16.73 2.05
C ALA A 278 -4.28 17.29 3.12
N ARG A 279 -4.97 18.38 2.80
CA ARG A 279 -6.05 18.96 3.60
C ARG A 279 -7.28 19.10 2.73
N ASP A 280 -8.41 18.54 3.17
CA ASP A 280 -9.70 18.60 2.45
C ASP A 280 -9.59 18.14 0.99
N GLY A 281 -8.77 17.13 0.71
CA GLY A 281 -8.56 16.57 -0.62
C GLY A 281 -7.62 17.37 -1.54
N GLU A 282 -6.90 18.36 -1.01
CA GLU A 282 -5.88 19.11 -1.75
C GLU A 282 -4.48 18.86 -1.16
N ILE A 283 -3.50 18.57 -2.03
CA ILE A 283 -2.11 18.35 -1.61
C ILE A 283 -1.50 19.66 -1.09
N MET A 284 -1.03 19.63 0.16
CA MET A 284 -0.24 20.69 0.78
C MET A 284 1.26 20.47 0.59
N THR A 285 1.71 19.22 0.72
CA THR A 285 3.10 18.84 0.44
C THR A 285 3.19 17.44 -0.14
N SER A 286 4.18 17.23 -1.00
CA SER A 286 4.61 15.93 -1.52
C SER A 286 6.10 16.06 -1.84
N THR A 287 6.96 15.83 -0.85
CA THR A 287 8.41 16.11 -0.91
C THR A 287 9.22 14.99 -0.29
N CYS A 288 10.48 14.84 -0.71
CA CYS A 288 11.41 13.89 -0.10
C CYS A 288 12.35 14.54 0.93
N SER A 289 11.84 15.56 1.63
CA SER A 289 12.59 16.31 2.63
C SER A 289 11.66 16.99 3.62
N GLY A 290 12.24 17.42 4.74
CA GLY A 290 11.54 18.19 5.77
C GLY A 290 10.66 17.37 6.70
N LEU A 291 10.75 16.04 6.67
CA LEU A 291 10.04 15.11 7.56
C LEU A 291 11.05 14.39 8.47
N SER A 292 10.67 14.15 9.72
CA SER A 292 11.37 13.27 10.65
C SER A 292 10.38 12.48 11.50
N VAL A 293 10.67 11.19 11.70
CA VAL A 293 9.89 10.27 12.51
C VAL A 293 10.78 9.68 13.60
N ARG A 294 10.37 9.82 14.87
CA ARG A 294 11.13 9.31 16.02
C ARG A 294 10.25 8.49 16.93
N ALA A 295 10.80 7.36 17.38
CA ALA A 295 10.14 6.43 18.29
C ALA A 295 9.88 7.06 19.67
N ILE A 296 8.82 6.60 20.33
CA ILE A 296 8.47 6.94 21.71
C ILE A 296 8.74 5.72 22.60
N PRO A 297 9.47 5.85 23.73
CA PRO A 297 10.19 7.04 24.18
C PRO A 297 11.43 7.34 23.30
N GLU A 298 11.89 8.59 23.33
CA GLU A 298 13.04 9.08 22.54
C GLU A 298 14.37 8.34 22.79
N SER A 299 14.44 7.51 23.84
CA SER A 299 15.60 6.64 24.09
C SER A 299 15.74 5.51 23.07
N ILE A 300 14.69 5.20 22.30
CA ILE A 300 14.75 4.23 21.21
C ILE A 300 15.47 4.88 20.03
N ILE A 301 16.62 4.32 19.67
CA ILE A 301 17.47 4.86 18.61
C ILE A 301 16.84 4.70 17.22
N PHE A 302 17.13 5.65 16.34
CA PHE A 302 16.90 5.53 14.91
C PHE A 302 18.25 5.46 14.16
N PRO A 303 18.43 4.53 13.20
CA PRO A 303 17.50 3.47 12.79
C PRO A 303 17.30 2.40 13.87
N PRO A 304 16.14 1.71 13.90
CA PRO A 304 15.95 0.53 14.73
C PRO A 304 16.87 -0.61 14.28
N THR A 305 17.17 -1.52 15.20
CA THR A 305 17.91 -2.76 14.96
C THR A 305 17.02 -3.95 15.34
N PRO A 306 17.33 -5.19 14.91
CA PRO A 306 16.56 -6.36 15.34
C PRO A 306 16.57 -6.59 16.87
N ALA A 307 17.50 -5.95 17.58
CA ALA A 307 17.60 -5.97 19.04
C ALA A 307 16.97 -4.74 19.73
N SER A 308 16.39 -3.81 18.97
CA SER A 308 15.71 -2.64 19.52
C SER A 308 14.40 -3.06 20.20
N ASP A 309 14.12 -2.47 21.36
CA ASP A 309 12.81 -2.60 21.99
C ASP A 309 11.71 -2.05 21.06
N PRO A 310 10.54 -2.68 20.99
CA PRO A 310 9.41 -2.13 20.26
C PRO A 310 9.02 -0.74 20.80
N PRO A 311 8.75 0.23 19.92
CA PRO A 311 8.27 1.54 20.35
C PRO A 311 6.89 1.47 21.01
N GLN A 312 6.53 2.54 21.73
CA GLN A 312 5.18 2.79 22.25
C GLN A 312 4.33 3.62 21.27
N GLY A 313 4.99 4.23 20.29
CA GLY A 313 4.41 5.09 19.28
C GLY A 313 5.50 5.84 18.54
N PHE A 314 5.09 6.82 17.73
CA PHE A 314 6.01 7.67 16.98
C PHE A 314 5.57 9.14 17.05
N THR A 315 6.56 10.02 17.09
CA THR A 315 6.39 11.45 16.81
C THR A 315 6.81 11.69 15.36
N ILE A 316 5.90 12.24 14.58
CA ILE A 316 6.11 12.66 13.19
C ILE A 316 6.12 14.18 13.18
N THR A 317 7.18 14.77 12.65
CA THR A 317 7.31 16.21 12.47
C THR A 317 7.64 16.54 11.04
N ALA A 318 6.97 17.54 10.47
CA ALA A 318 7.29 18.02 9.13
C ALA A 318 7.18 19.53 8.98
N ASP A 319 8.14 20.16 8.31
CA ASP A 319 8.06 21.56 7.92
C ASP A 319 7.21 21.71 6.65
N ILE A 320 6.04 22.34 6.78
CA ILE A 320 5.13 22.61 5.65
C ILE A 320 5.30 24.05 5.20
N GLU A 321 5.75 24.23 3.95
CA GLU A 321 6.05 25.55 3.39
C GLU A 321 4.83 26.49 3.49
N GLY A 322 5.04 27.64 4.13
CA GLY A 322 4.00 28.67 4.30
C GLY A 322 2.97 28.38 5.41
N GLU A 323 2.92 27.18 5.98
CA GLU A 323 1.91 26.77 6.95
C GLU A 323 2.48 26.51 8.36
N GLY A 324 3.77 26.18 8.45
CA GLY A 324 4.47 25.93 9.71
C GLY A 324 4.76 24.44 9.96
N VAL A 325 5.01 24.08 11.21
CA VAL A 325 5.41 22.70 11.58
C VAL A 325 4.16 21.85 11.79
N LEU A 326 4.08 20.74 11.05
CA LEU A 326 3.17 19.63 11.34
C LEU A 326 3.76 18.85 12.52
N GLU A 327 2.98 18.69 13.58
CA GLU A 327 3.34 17.87 14.74
C GLU A 327 2.26 16.80 14.92
N VAL A 328 2.64 15.54 14.78
CA VAL A 328 1.75 14.38 14.88
C VAL A 328 2.35 13.36 15.82
N GLN A 329 1.52 12.78 16.69
CA GLN A 329 1.87 11.65 17.53
C GLN A 329 0.92 10.49 17.26
N VAL A 330 1.48 9.32 17.00
CA VAL A 330 0.74 8.07 16.89
C VAL A 330 1.05 7.18 18.09
N THR A 331 0.03 6.58 18.69
CA THR A 331 0.15 5.68 19.85
C THR A 331 -0.49 4.34 19.50
N HIS A 332 0.23 3.24 19.78
CA HIS A 332 -0.25 1.91 19.42
C HIS A 332 -1.54 1.57 20.17
N LYS A 333 -2.54 1.06 19.45
CA LYS A 333 -3.70 0.40 20.06
C LYS A 333 -3.55 -1.11 19.96
N GLN A 334 -3.18 -1.60 18.77
CA GLN A 334 -3.04 -3.02 18.49
C GLN A 334 -1.88 -3.27 17.54
N GLU A 335 -1.05 -4.26 17.87
CA GLU A 335 -0.08 -4.85 16.94
C GLU A 335 -0.80 -5.87 16.05
N ILE A 336 -0.71 -5.67 14.73
CA ILE A 336 -1.44 -6.47 13.74
C ILE A 336 -0.53 -7.41 12.94
N THR A 337 0.77 -7.18 12.96
CA THR A 337 1.78 -8.10 12.39
C THR A 337 3.06 -7.99 13.20
N GLN A 338 3.66 -9.15 13.48
CA GLN A 338 4.99 -9.26 14.08
C GLN A 338 5.77 -10.37 13.41
N GLU A 339 6.81 -9.96 12.68
CA GLU A 339 7.91 -10.82 12.27
C GLU A 339 9.12 -10.44 13.10
N THR A 340 9.41 -11.25 14.11
CA THR A 340 10.45 -10.96 15.12
C THR A 340 11.77 -10.56 14.46
N GLY A 341 12.19 -9.33 14.70
CA GLY A 341 13.45 -8.78 14.19
C GLY A 341 13.41 -8.29 12.74
N THR A 342 12.24 -8.30 12.07
CA THR A 342 12.10 -7.89 10.67
C THR A 342 11.00 -6.86 10.44
N SER A 343 9.77 -7.11 10.90
CA SER A 343 8.64 -6.24 10.63
C SER A 343 7.67 -6.19 11.80
N LEU A 344 7.20 -4.99 12.14
CA LEU A 344 6.15 -4.75 13.11
C LEU A 344 5.14 -3.79 12.48
N ARG A 345 3.84 -4.08 12.60
CA ARG A 345 2.77 -3.22 12.10
C ARG A 345 1.70 -3.01 13.16
N TRP A 346 1.18 -1.80 13.24
CA TRP A 346 0.19 -1.40 14.22
C TRP A 346 -0.96 -0.62 13.59
N ILE A 347 -2.10 -0.69 14.25
CA ILE A 347 -3.10 0.38 14.22
C ILE A 347 -3.01 1.20 15.49
N GLY A 348 -3.29 2.49 15.40
CA GLY A 348 -3.14 3.39 16.54
C GLY A 348 -3.96 4.67 16.45
N SER A 349 -4.10 5.32 17.60
CA SER A 349 -4.71 6.64 17.71
C SER A 349 -3.72 7.72 17.30
N VAL A 350 -4.23 8.77 16.66
CA VAL A 350 -3.45 9.91 16.20
C VAL A 350 -3.86 11.15 16.97
N THR A 351 -2.89 11.98 17.36
CA THR A 351 -3.12 13.40 17.68
C THR A 351 -2.23 14.24 16.78
N GLY A 352 -2.78 15.26 16.13
CA GLY A 352 -2.04 16.04 15.14
C GLY A 352 -2.47 17.49 15.06
N LYS A 353 -1.53 18.39 14.82
CA LYS A 353 -1.79 19.82 14.56
C LYS A 353 -0.80 20.35 13.52
N LEU A 354 -1.19 21.42 12.82
CA LEU A 354 -0.31 22.18 11.94
C LEU A 354 -0.13 23.60 12.48
N GLY A 355 1.13 23.99 12.70
CA GLY A 355 1.49 25.27 13.31
C GLY A 355 0.80 25.49 14.66
N ASN A 356 0.23 26.68 14.85
CA ASN A 356 -0.58 27.00 16.03
C ASN A 356 -2.06 26.63 15.85
N GLY A 357 -2.36 25.69 14.95
CA GLY A 357 -3.70 25.26 14.59
C GLY A 357 -4.39 24.40 15.66
N THR A 358 -5.58 23.93 15.30
CA THR A 358 -6.37 23.01 16.13
C THR A 358 -5.68 21.65 16.20
N VAL A 359 -5.68 21.05 17.39
CA VAL A 359 -5.29 19.64 17.57
C VAL A 359 -6.49 18.78 17.20
N TYR A 360 -6.27 17.87 16.26
CA TYR A 360 -7.25 16.88 15.84
C TYR A 360 -6.85 15.50 16.31
N GLU A 361 -7.85 14.64 16.48
CA GLU A 361 -7.68 13.23 16.74
C GLU A 361 -8.04 12.41 15.51
N GLY A 362 -7.55 11.17 15.45
CA GLY A 362 -7.79 10.31 14.31
C GLY A 362 -7.19 8.91 14.46
N THR A 363 -7.01 8.25 13.32
CA THR A 363 -6.58 6.85 13.22
C THR A 363 -5.40 6.73 12.27
N ALA A 364 -4.52 5.78 12.55
CA ALA A 364 -3.38 5.47 11.70
C ALA A 364 -3.15 3.96 11.59
N LEU A 365 -2.53 3.57 10.48
CA LEU A 365 -1.80 2.32 10.35
C LEU A 365 -0.37 2.65 9.96
N TYR A 366 0.56 1.97 10.61
CA TYR A 366 1.97 2.26 10.46
C TYR A 366 2.82 1.07 10.84
N GLU A 367 4.04 1.06 10.36
CA GLU A 367 4.94 -0.07 10.48
C GLU A 367 6.38 0.36 10.68
N GLN A 368 7.13 -0.56 11.25
CA GLN A 368 8.57 -0.52 11.36
C GLN A 368 9.11 -1.74 10.63
N PHE A 369 10.05 -1.52 9.72
CA PHE A 369 10.90 -2.59 9.22
C PHE A 369 12.33 -2.41 9.68
N THR A 370 12.97 -3.54 9.93
CA THR A 370 14.39 -3.64 10.19
C THR A 370 14.93 -4.85 9.45
N PHE A 371 15.74 -4.63 8.42
CA PHE A 371 16.43 -5.72 7.76
C PHE A 371 17.79 -5.95 8.42
N ALA A 372 18.12 -7.22 8.69
CA ALA A 372 19.44 -7.58 9.18
C ALA A 372 20.48 -7.32 8.07
N THR A 373 21.51 -6.53 8.39
CA THR A 373 22.70 -6.34 7.54
C THR A 373 23.69 -7.47 7.69
#